data_AF-A0A9X4NCB1-F1
#
_entry.id   AF-A0A9X4NCB1-F1
#
_cell.length_a   1.000
_cell.length_b   1.000
_cell.length_c   1.000
_cell.angle_alpha   90.00
_cell.angle_beta   90.00
_cell.angle_gamma   90.00
#
_symmetry.space_group_name_H-M   'P 1'
#
loop_
_entity.id
_entity.type
_entity.pdbx_description
1 polymer ?
#
loop_
_entity_poly.entity_id
_entity_poly.type
_entity_poly.pdbx_seq_one_letter_code
_entity_poly.pdbx_strand_id
1 'polypeptide(L)'
;MIIFRRILRVNLIKYKKKWIISVCLGLVALIFLAACQNTNSKENEKNASSKLSVVTTFYPVYEFTKNVVGEAGEVSLLVPAGTEPHDYEPSAKDMLKINQSDLFVYHNDNMETWVGKLKNTLGEKSPKIIEGTREIVLLPGSDDEHEHSENESDHHHEYDPHTWLSPKMAIKEVKTIEAQLKKLYPKQANLFSENAEKYIKKLSKLDQKYSEELKDAKQKNFVTQHAAFRYLALDYGLNQVSIAGLNPDKEPSAKRLGELKKYVEANSIQYIYFEKNANDKFAKTLAKEAKVNVEVLNPLESLTKKELSEGGNYIKVMEQNLIALKKTTETEGKDIQAEEKSKEVKTVANGYFSDADVKNRSLSDYSGNWQSVYPLLEKGALDQVFELKSKINKEMSAADYKDYYTKGYKTDVDQILIDDKTMSFIKNGVKESYTYQYKGFKILNYSKGNRGVRYLFESSDPKAGEFKYVQFSDHNISPVKTSHFHIFHGGESQEKVLAELENWPTYYPKKLTGFEIAQEMIAH
;
A
#
# COMPACT_ATOMS: atom_id res chain seq x y z
N MET A 1 -15.59 99.98 -47.31
CA MET A 1 -15.83 99.28 -46.03
C MET A 1 -15.99 97.75 -46.17
N ILE A 2 -15.34 97.09 -47.15
CA ILE A 2 -15.41 95.62 -47.35
C ILE A 2 -14.04 94.95 -47.16
N ILE A 3 -12.94 95.69 -47.30
CA ILE A 3 -11.58 95.16 -47.21
C ILE A 3 -11.12 94.99 -45.74
N PHE A 4 -11.61 95.84 -44.82
CA PHE A 4 -11.33 95.71 -43.38
C PHE A 4 -12.06 94.53 -42.70
N ARG A 5 -13.21 94.09 -43.23
CA ARG A 5 -13.97 92.94 -42.70
C ARG A 5 -13.38 91.57 -43.09
N ARG A 6 -12.54 91.51 -44.13
CA ARG A 6 -11.92 90.26 -44.60
C ARG A 6 -10.65 89.92 -43.82
N ILE A 7 -9.89 90.92 -43.36
CA ILE A 7 -8.64 90.73 -42.60
C ILE A 7 -8.93 90.33 -41.13
N LEU A 8 -10.00 90.85 -40.50
CA LEU A 8 -10.42 90.40 -39.16
C LEU A 8 -10.95 88.96 -39.15
N ARG A 9 -11.65 88.49 -40.19
CA ARG A 9 -12.17 87.11 -40.24
C ARG A 9 -11.08 86.05 -40.39
N VAL A 10 -9.98 86.34 -41.11
CA VAL A 10 -8.89 85.36 -41.32
C VAL A 10 -8.02 85.21 -40.07
N ASN A 11 -7.80 86.29 -39.31
CA ASN A 11 -7.06 86.21 -38.05
C ASN A 11 -7.87 85.54 -36.92
N LEU A 12 -9.18 85.80 -36.79
CA LEU A 12 -10.02 85.12 -35.79
C LEU A 12 -10.09 83.59 -35.99
N ILE A 13 -10.04 83.10 -37.22
CA ILE A 13 -10.05 81.65 -37.51
C ILE A 13 -8.72 80.98 -37.14
N LYS A 14 -7.59 81.66 -37.36
CA LYS A 14 -6.26 81.16 -36.94
C LYS A 14 -6.11 81.11 -35.41
N TYR A 15 -6.63 82.10 -34.69
CA TYR A 15 -6.61 82.10 -33.22
C TYR A 15 -7.55 81.03 -32.63
N LYS A 16 -8.75 80.81 -33.20
CA LYS A 16 -9.64 79.73 -32.78
C LYS A 16 -9.06 78.32 -33.02
N LYS A 17 -8.38 78.09 -34.16
CA LYS A 17 -7.70 76.80 -34.42
C LYS A 17 -6.53 76.53 -33.47
N LYS A 18 -5.70 77.54 -33.15
CA LYS A 18 -4.62 77.38 -32.17
C LYS A 18 -5.15 77.15 -30.75
N TRP A 19 -6.24 77.82 -30.37
CA TRP A 19 -6.88 77.63 -29.07
C TRP A 19 -7.52 76.24 -28.93
N ILE A 20 -8.18 75.73 -29.96
CA ILE A 20 -8.75 74.37 -29.96
C ILE A 20 -7.64 73.30 -29.91
N ILE A 21 -6.53 73.48 -30.64
CA ILE A 21 -5.39 72.55 -30.60
C ILE A 21 -4.70 72.59 -29.22
N SER A 22 -4.54 73.76 -28.59
CA SER A 22 -3.99 73.87 -27.24
C SER A 22 -4.91 73.30 -26.16
N VAL A 23 -6.24 73.43 -26.30
CA VAL A 23 -7.22 72.81 -25.40
C VAL A 23 -7.25 71.29 -25.57
N CYS A 24 -7.14 70.77 -26.81
CA CYS A 24 -7.04 69.33 -27.06
C CYS A 24 -5.70 68.73 -26.58
N LEU A 25 -4.56 69.43 -26.73
CA LEU A 25 -3.29 68.98 -26.15
C LEU A 25 -3.32 69.01 -24.60
N GLY A 26 -3.97 70.01 -24.01
CA GLY A 26 -4.18 70.07 -22.56
C GLY A 26 -5.07 68.94 -22.04
N LEU A 27 -6.14 68.58 -22.76
CA LEU A 27 -7.01 67.46 -22.39
C LEU A 27 -6.30 66.10 -22.52
N VAL A 28 -5.47 65.91 -23.54
CA VAL A 28 -4.69 64.67 -23.70
C VAL A 28 -3.61 64.55 -22.62
N ALA A 29 -2.95 65.65 -22.23
CA ALA A 29 -1.99 65.67 -21.12
C ALA A 29 -2.66 65.40 -19.75
N LEU A 30 -3.90 65.86 -19.53
CA LEU A 30 -4.70 65.56 -18.33
C LEU A 30 -5.13 64.08 -18.25
N ILE A 31 -5.36 63.41 -19.39
CA ILE A 31 -5.65 61.97 -19.42
C ILE A 31 -4.38 61.13 -19.13
N PHE A 32 -3.19 61.58 -19.58
CA PHE A 32 -1.93 60.91 -19.25
C PHE A 32 -1.48 61.11 -17.79
N LEU A 33 -1.88 62.21 -17.13
CA LEU A 33 -1.58 62.44 -15.70
C LEU A 33 -2.54 61.72 -14.74
N ALA A 34 -3.80 61.50 -15.14
CA ALA A 34 -4.74 60.65 -14.40
C ALA A 34 -4.41 59.15 -14.50
N ALA A 35 -3.62 58.73 -15.48
CA ALA A 35 -3.13 57.35 -15.62
C ALA A 35 -1.94 57.01 -14.71
N CYS A 36 -1.33 58.00 -14.04
CA CYS A 36 -0.17 57.80 -13.15
C CYS A 36 -0.45 58.15 -11.67
N GLN A 37 -1.70 58.42 -11.28
CA GLN A 37 -2.11 58.59 -9.88
C GLN A 37 -3.20 57.58 -9.51
N ASN A 38 -2.81 56.30 -9.53
CA ASN A 38 -3.44 55.30 -8.67
C ASN A 38 -2.40 54.26 -8.23
N THR A 39 -1.29 54.77 -7.69
CA THR A 39 -0.35 54.03 -6.85
C THR A 39 -0.71 54.30 -5.39
N ASN A 40 -1.77 53.65 -4.92
CA ASN A 40 -1.84 53.14 -3.55
C ASN A 40 -2.84 51.98 -3.52
N SER A 41 -2.28 50.81 -3.16
CA SER A 41 -2.97 49.57 -2.76
C SER A 41 -4.00 48.99 -3.74
N LYS A 42 -3.55 48.71 -4.96
CA LYS A 42 -3.87 47.44 -5.62
C LYS A 42 -2.57 46.72 -5.95
N GLU A 43 -1.93 46.21 -4.90
CA GLU A 43 -1.15 44.99 -5.10
C GLU A 43 -2.08 44.00 -5.80
N ASN A 44 -1.63 43.58 -6.98
CA ASN A 44 -2.31 42.59 -7.78
C ASN A 44 -2.68 41.38 -6.90
N GLU A 45 -3.96 41.21 -6.62
CA GLU A 45 -4.63 39.92 -6.45
C GLU A 45 -4.56 39.12 -7.78
N LYS A 46 -3.35 38.94 -8.31
CA LYS A 46 -2.99 37.82 -9.18
C LYS A 46 -2.31 36.77 -8.31
N ASN A 47 -3.02 36.36 -7.26
CA ASN A 47 -2.79 35.12 -6.53
C ASN A 47 -4.03 34.24 -6.63
N ALA A 48 -4.70 34.21 -7.80
CA ALA A 48 -5.32 32.95 -8.20
C ALA A 48 -4.17 32.01 -8.54
N SER A 49 -3.58 31.40 -7.50
CA SER A 49 -2.79 30.18 -7.65
C SER A 49 -3.57 29.29 -8.60
N SER A 50 -3.03 28.98 -9.78
CA SER A 50 -3.67 28.01 -10.68
C SER A 50 -3.98 26.76 -9.85
N LYS A 51 -5.26 26.34 -9.84
CA LYS A 51 -5.67 25.15 -9.10
C LYS A 51 -4.84 23.96 -9.57
N LEU A 52 -4.39 23.13 -8.64
CA LEU A 52 -3.65 21.92 -8.97
C LEU A 52 -4.51 21.01 -9.84
N SER A 53 -4.00 20.56 -10.97
CA SER A 53 -4.62 19.48 -11.74
C SER A 53 -4.14 18.15 -11.20
N VAL A 54 -5.05 17.35 -10.62
CA VAL A 54 -4.73 16.07 -9.99
C VAL A 54 -5.45 14.94 -10.71
N VAL A 55 -4.69 13.92 -11.14
CA VAL A 55 -5.22 12.67 -11.69
C VAL A 55 -5.09 11.58 -10.64
N THR A 56 -6.19 10.92 -10.35
CA THR A 56 -6.29 9.76 -9.44
C THR A 56 -6.71 8.55 -10.23
N THR A 57 -6.33 7.35 -9.79
CA THR A 57 -6.60 6.09 -10.49
C THR A 57 -8.06 5.68 -10.41
N PHE A 58 -8.47 5.03 -9.31
CA PHE A 58 -9.81 4.48 -9.09
C PHE A 58 -10.51 5.13 -7.89
N TYR A 59 -11.72 4.67 -7.56
CA TYR A 59 -12.66 5.47 -6.77
C TYR A 59 -12.21 5.83 -5.33
N PRO A 60 -11.68 4.92 -4.50
CA PRO A 60 -11.18 5.24 -3.16
C PRO A 60 -10.06 6.27 -3.22
N VAL A 61 -9.08 6.09 -4.11
CA VAL A 61 -7.96 7.02 -4.31
C VAL A 61 -8.48 8.41 -4.71
N TYR A 62 -9.45 8.47 -5.61
CA TYR A 62 -10.15 9.70 -5.98
C TYR A 62 -10.81 10.37 -4.77
N GLU A 63 -11.60 9.63 -4.00
CA GLU A 63 -12.34 10.21 -2.89
C GLU A 63 -11.41 10.71 -1.79
N PHE A 64 -10.42 9.91 -1.40
CA PHE A 64 -9.44 10.27 -0.37
C PHE A 64 -8.65 11.51 -0.79
N THR A 65 -8.11 11.52 -2.00
CA THR A 65 -7.35 12.65 -2.53
C THR A 65 -8.21 13.90 -2.64
N LYS A 66 -9.45 13.79 -3.15
CA LYS A 66 -10.38 14.92 -3.25
C LYS A 66 -10.69 15.54 -1.89
N ASN A 67 -10.88 14.71 -0.86
CA ASN A 67 -11.16 15.21 0.48
C ASN A 67 -9.96 15.92 1.11
N VAL A 68 -8.71 15.57 0.75
CA VAL A 68 -7.50 16.26 1.25
C VAL A 68 -7.19 17.51 0.42
N VAL A 69 -7.22 17.42 -0.91
CA VAL A 69 -6.91 18.52 -1.83
C VAL A 69 -7.96 19.64 -1.72
N GLY A 70 -9.25 19.30 -1.61
CA GLY A 70 -10.32 20.27 -1.46
C GLY A 70 -10.31 21.34 -2.56
N GLU A 71 -10.38 22.62 -2.16
CA GLU A 71 -10.43 23.75 -3.11
C GLU A 71 -9.09 24.08 -3.78
N ALA A 72 -8.00 23.48 -3.32
CA ALA A 72 -6.65 23.75 -3.81
C ALA A 72 -6.40 23.20 -5.23
N GLY A 73 -7.24 22.27 -5.68
CA GLY A 73 -7.08 21.58 -6.95
C GLY A 73 -8.35 20.97 -7.50
N GLU A 74 -8.30 20.61 -8.77
CA GLU A 74 -9.29 19.80 -9.46
C GLU A 74 -8.80 18.34 -9.51
N VAL A 75 -9.49 17.48 -8.76
CA VAL A 75 -9.19 16.04 -8.71
C VAL A 75 -10.07 15.31 -9.71
N SER A 76 -9.45 14.51 -10.57
CA SER A 76 -10.14 13.72 -11.60
C SER A 76 -9.88 12.23 -11.44
N LEU A 77 -10.93 11.44 -11.64
CA LEU A 77 -10.89 9.98 -11.66
C LEU A 77 -10.45 9.51 -13.07
N LEU A 78 -9.48 8.61 -13.14
CA LEU A 78 -8.97 8.05 -14.38
C LEU A 78 -9.82 6.87 -14.83
N VAL A 79 -9.97 5.86 -13.97
CA VAL A 79 -10.75 4.65 -14.23
C VAL A 79 -12.24 5.04 -14.26
N PRO A 80 -12.95 4.88 -15.39
CA PRO A 80 -14.33 5.32 -15.50
C PRO A 80 -15.26 4.57 -14.54
N ALA A 81 -16.23 5.30 -13.97
CA ALA A 81 -17.33 4.74 -13.19
C ALA A 81 -17.98 3.51 -13.86
N GLY A 82 -18.04 2.40 -13.14
CA GLY A 82 -18.55 1.11 -13.61
C GLY A 82 -17.53 0.22 -14.34
N THR A 83 -16.25 0.61 -14.40
CA THR A 83 -15.15 -0.21 -14.94
C THR A 83 -14.45 -0.94 -13.80
N GLU A 84 -14.05 -2.18 -14.03
CA GLU A 84 -13.21 -3.00 -13.15
C GLU A 84 -11.78 -2.43 -13.12
N PRO A 85 -11.29 -1.92 -11.97
CA PRO A 85 -9.95 -1.35 -11.89
C PRO A 85 -8.81 -2.37 -11.94
N HIS A 86 -9.01 -3.64 -11.55
CA HIS A 86 -7.98 -4.69 -11.61
C HIS A 86 -7.53 -4.97 -13.05
N ASP A 87 -8.48 -4.98 -13.99
CA ASP A 87 -8.22 -5.22 -15.42
C ASP A 87 -7.91 -3.94 -16.22
N TYR A 88 -7.83 -2.78 -15.55
CA TYR A 88 -7.71 -1.51 -16.24
C TYR A 88 -6.29 -1.28 -16.79
N GLU A 89 -6.19 -1.13 -18.11
CA GLU A 89 -5.00 -0.60 -18.77
C GLU A 89 -5.24 0.83 -19.31
N PRO A 90 -4.33 1.79 -19.04
CA PRO A 90 -4.50 3.16 -19.50
C PRO A 90 -4.34 3.27 -21.02
N SER A 91 -5.27 3.96 -21.67
CA SER A 91 -5.14 4.30 -23.08
C SER A 91 -4.06 5.38 -23.31
N ALA A 92 -3.64 5.59 -24.57
CA ALA A 92 -2.74 6.70 -24.91
C ALA A 92 -3.30 8.07 -24.47
N LYS A 93 -4.63 8.24 -24.46
CA LYS A 93 -5.29 9.46 -23.99
C LYS A 93 -5.16 9.62 -22.47
N ASP A 94 -5.25 8.53 -21.73
CA ASP A 94 -5.10 8.52 -20.27
C ASP A 94 -3.66 8.83 -19.88
N MET A 95 -2.70 8.25 -20.60
CA MET A 95 -1.28 8.55 -20.44
C MET A 95 -0.97 10.04 -20.70
N LEU A 96 -1.59 10.64 -21.72
CA LEU A 96 -1.48 12.08 -21.97
C LEU A 96 -2.09 12.90 -20.84
N LYS A 97 -3.25 12.50 -20.31
CA LYS A 97 -3.92 13.17 -19.19
C LYS A 97 -3.05 13.14 -17.93
N ILE A 98 -2.45 11.99 -17.63
CA ILE A 98 -1.49 11.84 -16.52
C ILE A 98 -0.30 12.78 -16.74
N ASN A 99 0.35 12.71 -17.90
CA ASN A 99 1.54 13.51 -18.20
C ASN A 99 1.31 15.03 -18.16
N GLN A 100 0.08 15.49 -18.42
CA GLN A 100 -0.28 16.92 -18.40
C GLN A 100 -0.77 17.42 -17.03
N SER A 101 -0.96 16.53 -16.06
CA SER A 101 -1.37 16.90 -14.70
C SER A 101 -0.19 17.39 -13.86
N ASP A 102 -0.48 18.12 -12.78
CA ASP A 102 0.53 18.50 -11.81
C ASP A 102 0.90 17.31 -10.89
N LEU A 103 -0.08 16.45 -10.63
CA LEU A 103 -0.01 15.38 -9.65
C LEU A 103 -0.77 14.14 -10.14
N PHE A 104 -0.11 12.98 -10.04
CA PHE A 104 -0.70 11.67 -10.22
C PHE A 104 -0.71 10.92 -8.89
N VAL A 105 -1.87 10.40 -8.50
CA VAL A 105 -2.06 9.63 -7.26
C VAL A 105 -2.62 8.25 -7.60
N TYR A 106 -1.94 7.21 -7.14
CA TYR A 106 -2.36 5.82 -7.26
C TYR A 106 -2.31 5.14 -5.90
N HIS A 107 -2.94 3.98 -5.75
CA HIS A 107 -2.99 3.27 -4.48
C HIS A 107 -1.66 2.56 -4.19
N ASN A 108 -1.32 1.58 -5.02
CA ASN A 108 -0.16 0.73 -4.85
C ASN A 108 0.22 0.01 -6.16
N ASP A 109 1.49 -0.37 -6.32
CA ASP A 109 1.94 -1.10 -7.51
C ASP A 109 1.32 -2.52 -7.63
N ASN A 110 0.74 -3.08 -6.53
CA ASN A 110 -0.04 -4.32 -6.51
C ASN A 110 -1.54 -4.12 -6.86
N MET A 111 -1.99 -2.88 -7.10
CA MET A 111 -3.33 -2.61 -7.62
C MET A 111 -3.21 -2.09 -9.05
N GLU A 112 -2.54 -0.95 -9.23
CA GLU A 112 -2.39 -0.34 -10.54
C GLU A 112 -1.07 -0.75 -11.19
N THR A 113 -1.02 -1.99 -11.67
CA THR A 113 0.25 -2.67 -12.01
C THR A 113 0.95 -2.14 -13.24
N TRP A 114 0.21 -1.39 -14.05
CA TRP A 114 0.71 -0.62 -15.16
C TRP A 114 1.53 0.61 -14.70
N VAL A 115 1.42 1.05 -13.44
CA VAL A 115 2.13 2.23 -12.91
C VAL A 115 3.65 2.03 -12.89
N GLY A 116 4.13 0.82 -12.64
CA GLY A 116 5.56 0.49 -12.74
C GLY A 116 6.14 0.81 -14.13
N LYS A 117 5.40 0.45 -15.19
CA LYS A 117 5.77 0.77 -16.58
C LYS A 117 5.65 2.27 -16.86
N LEU A 118 4.60 2.93 -16.35
CA LEU A 118 4.43 4.38 -16.47
C LEU A 118 5.66 5.11 -15.93
N LYS A 119 6.10 4.81 -14.70
CA LYS A 119 7.23 5.48 -14.02
C LYS A 119 8.51 5.48 -14.88
N ASN A 120 8.75 4.41 -15.65
CA ASN A 120 9.91 4.30 -16.54
C ASN A 120 9.84 5.20 -17.80
N THR A 121 8.65 5.71 -18.13
CA THR A 121 8.42 6.58 -19.29
C THR A 121 8.32 8.07 -18.93
N LEU A 122 8.28 8.41 -17.63
CA LEU A 122 8.13 9.77 -17.16
C LEU A 122 9.45 10.57 -17.32
N GLY A 123 9.38 11.71 -18.02
CA GLY A 123 10.47 12.69 -18.13
C GLY A 123 10.42 13.83 -17.11
N GLU A 124 11.31 14.81 -17.20
CA GLU A 124 11.42 15.94 -16.25
C GLU A 124 10.15 16.80 -16.10
N LYS A 125 9.30 16.84 -17.14
CA LYS A 125 8.03 17.60 -17.15
C LYS A 125 6.82 16.79 -16.66
N SER A 126 7.04 15.60 -16.14
CA SER A 126 5.99 14.69 -15.69
C SER A 126 5.34 15.15 -14.38
N PRO A 127 4.12 14.66 -14.07
CA PRO A 127 3.48 14.92 -12.79
C PRO A 127 4.34 14.46 -11.62
N LYS A 128 4.17 15.13 -10.48
CA LYS A 128 4.60 14.55 -9.20
C LYS A 128 3.76 13.31 -8.91
N ILE A 129 4.34 12.32 -8.25
CA ILE A 129 3.68 11.04 -7.97
C ILE A 129 3.48 10.88 -6.47
N ILE A 130 2.29 10.45 -6.07
CA ILE A 130 1.94 10.01 -4.72
C ILE A 130 1.45 8.56 -4.82
N GLU A 131 2.01 7.71 -3.96
CA GLU A 131 1.51 6.36 -3.70
C GLU A 131 0.72 6.38 -2.40
N GLY A 132 -0.54 5.98 -2.43
CA GLY A 132 -1.46 6.02 -1.29
C GLY A 132 -0.99 5.17 -0.12
N THR A 133 -0.41 4.01 -0.39
CA THR A 133 0.02 3.04 0.63
C THR A 133 1.52 3.05 0.92
N ARG A 134 2.27 4.06 0.48
CA ARG A 134 3.74 4.11 0.57
C ARG A 134 4.34 3.75 1.94
N GLU A 135 3.62 4.02 3.01
CA GLU A 135 4.06 3.80 4.40
C GLU A 135 3.22 2.71 5.11
N ILE A 136 2.50 1.89 4.35
CA ILE A 136 1.61 0.83 4.84
C ILE A 136 2.18 -0.51 4.41
N VAL A 137 2.55 -1.35 5.39
CA VAL A 137 2.96 -2.74 5.11
C VAL A 137 1.73 -3.55 4.69
N LEU A 138 1.83 -4.20 3.53
CA LEU A 138 0.77 -5.02 2.95
C LEU A 138 0.92 -6.49 3.36
N LEU A 139 -0.21 -7.19 3.44
CA LEU A 139 -0.27 -8.64 3.58
C LEU A 139 0.02 -9.31 2.24
N PRO A 140 0.57 -10.54 2.23
CA PRO A 140 0.69 -11.32 1.00
C PRO A 140 -0.69 -11.53 0.36
N GLY A 141 -0.74 -11.72 -0.96
CA GLY A 141 -1.95 -12.19 -1.63
C GLY A 141 -2.48 -13.50 -1.01
N SER A 142 -3.75 -13.82 -1.24
CA SER A 142 -4.31 -15.10 -0.79
C SER A 142 -3.93 -16.24 -1.73
N ASP A 143 -3.71 -17.48 -1.22
CA ASP A 143 -3.41 -18.65 -2.06
C ASP A 143 -4.50 -18.92 -3.13
N ASP A 144 -5.74 -18.50 -2.86
CA ASP A 144 -6.88 -18.58 -3.79
C ASP A 144 -6.70 -17.70 -5.05
N GLU A 145 -5.85 -16.66 -5.00
CA GLU A 145 -5.46 -15.84 -6.15
C GLU A 145 -4.38 -16.53 -7.02
N HIS A 146 -3.76 -17.62 -6.53
CA HIS A 146 -2.65 -18.30 -7.19
C HIS A 146 -3.02 -19.62 -7.90
N GLU A 147 -4.13 -20.29 -7.56
CA GLU A 147 -4.39 -21.68 -8.02
C GLU A 147 -5.38 -21.86 -9.19
N HIS A 148 -5.97 -20.80 -9.76
CA HIS A 148 -7.06 -20.97 -10.75
C HIS A 148 -6.94 -20.28 -12.12
N SER A 149 -5.77 -19.79 -12.52
CA SER A 149 -5.55 -19.22 -13.85
C SER A 149 -4.82 -20.18 -14.82
N GLU A 150 -5.54 -21.16 -15.38
CA GLU A 150 -5.05 -21.93 -16.55
C GLU A 150 -5.08 -21.13 -17.88
N ASN A 151 -5.12 -19.79 -17.83
CA ASN A 151 -4.96 -18.95 -19.02
C ASN A 151 -3.82 -17.95 -18.80
N GLU A 152 -2.81 -18.07 -19.66
CA GLU A 152 -1.72 -17.11 -19.80
C GLU A 152 -2.28 -15.72 -20.10
N SER A 153 -2.28 -14.81 -19.11
CA SER A 153 -2.12 -13.33 -19.22
C SER A 153 -2.60 -12.54 -17.99
N ASP A 154 -2.99 -13.14 -16.86
CA ASP A 154 -3.53 -12.36 -15.73
C ASP A 154 -2.49 -11.95 -14.68
N HIS A 155 -2.68 -10.74 -14.19
CA HIS A 155 -1.78 -9.93 -13.39
C HIS A 155 -1.58 -10.50 -11.98
N HIS A 156 -0.51 -11.27 -11.74
CA HIS A 156 -0.15 -11.71 -10.38
C HIS A 156 0.41 -10.54 -9.55
N HIS A 157 -0.13 -10.36 -8.33
CA HIS A 157 0.36 -9.43 -7.33
C HIS A 157 0.93 -10.20 -6.15
N GLU A 158 2.04 -9.72 -5.61
CA GLU A 158 2.71 -10.36 -4.47
C GLU A 158 1.94 -10.08 -3.17
N TYR A 159 1.25 -8.93 -3.12
CA TYR A 159 0.55 -8.45 -1.94
C TYR A 159 -0.91 -8.11 -2.22
N ASP A 160 -1.77 -8.34 -1.23
CA ASP A 160 -3.19 -7.97 -1.26
C ASP A 160 -3.32 -6.43 -1.20
N PRO A 161 -3.86 -5.78 -2.25
CA PRO A 161 -3.97 -4.32 -2.30
C PRO A 161 -5.17 -3.76 -1.52
N HIS A 162 -6.12 -4.56 -1.05
CA HIS A 162 -7.46 -4.09 -0.65
C HIS A 162 -7.53 -3.40 0.74
N THR A 163 -6.51 -2.62 1.08
CA THR A 163 -6.37 -1.95 2.37
C THR A 163 -7.49 -0.95 2.63
N TRP A 164 -8.01 -0.27 1.60
CA TRP A 164 -9.04 0.76 1.75
C TRP A 164 -10.36 0.23 2.32
N LEU A 165 -10.61 -1.08 2.28
CA LEU A 165 -11.81 -1.69 2.85
C LEU A 165 -11.79 -1.79 4.37
N SER A 166 -10.66 -1.51 5.02
CA SER A 166 -10.63 -1.23 6.45
C SER A 166 -10.70 0.28 6.69
N PRO A 167 -11.72 0.83 7.38
CA PRO A 167 -11.74 2.22 7.81
C PRO A 167 -10.48 2.64 8.59
N LYS A 168 -9.89 1.73 9.37
CA LYS A 168 -8.62 1.97 10.08
C LYS A 168 -7.45 2.16 9.13
N MET A 169 -7.38 1.39 8.06
CA MET A 169 -6.33 1.49 7.04
C MET A 169 -6.58 2.66 6.07
N ALA A 170 -7.83 2.96 5.73
CA ALA A 170 -8.21 4.16 4.97
C ALA A 170 -7.75 5.46 5.67
N ILE A 171 -7.80 5.51 7.01
CA ILE A 171 -7.22 6.64 7.77
C ILE A 171 -5.70 6.74 7.54
N LYS A 172 -4.99 5.60 7.49
CA LYS A 172 -3.54 5.57 7.23
C LYS A 172 -3.26 6.09 5.82
N GLU A 173 -4.00 5.62 4.81
CA GLU A 173 -3.83 6.08 3.42
C GLU A 173 -4.09 7.58 3.27
N VAL A 174 -5.15 8.13 3.88
CA VAL A 174 -5.41 9.58 3.88
C VAL A 174 -4.25 10.37 4.50
N LYS A 175 -3.66 9.88 5.60
CA LYS A 175 -2.48 10.49 6.23
C LYS A 175 -1.25 10.41 5.33
N THR A 176 -1.05 9.29 4.64
CA THR A 176 0.08 9.10 3.70
C THR A 176 -0.06 10.01 2.48
N ILE A 177 -1.27 10.20 1.95
CA ILE A 177 -1.56 11.18 0.89
C ILE A 177 -1.31 12.61 1.40
N GLU A 178 -1.82 12.96 2.59
CA GLU A 178 -1.61 14.28 3.22
C GLU A 178 -0.12 14.60 3.40
N ALA A 179 0.65 13.66 3.96
CA ALA A 179 2.07 13.84 4.23
C ALA A 179 2.85 14.11 2.93
N GLN A 180 2.56 13.36 1.87
CA GLN A 180 3.20 13.54 0.57
C GLN A 180 2.77 14.84 -0.11
N LEU A 181 1.49 15.23 -0.03
CA LEU A 181 1.00 16.52 -0.53
C LEU A 181 1.68 17.69 0.17
N LYS A 182 1.84 17.65 1.50
CA LYS A 182 2.54 18.69 2.29
C LYS A 182 4.01 18.82 1.89
N LYS A 183 4.66 17.70 1.62
CA LYS A 183 6.05 17.68 1.14
C LYS A 183 6.19 18.29 -0.26
N LEU A 184 5.25 18.00 -1.15
CA LEU A 184 5.28 18.47 -2.54
C LEU A 184 4.85 19.94 -2.69
N TYR A 185 3.86 20.38 -1.90
CA TYR A 185 3.28 21.72 -1.97
C TYR A 185 3.22 22.40 -0.58
N PRO A 186 4.37 22.77 0.00
CA PRO A 186 4.46 23.27 1.39
C PRO A 186 3.66 24.55 1.65
N LYS A 187 3.42 25.38 0.62
CA LYS A 187 2.58 26.58 0.74
C LYS A 187 1.10 26.28 1.05
N GLN A 188 0.63 25.08 0.70
CA GLN A 188 -0.75 24.64 0.92
C GLN A 188 -0.85 23.64 2.10
N ALA A 189 0.25 23.43 2.84
CA ALA A 189 0.33 22.38 3.85
C ALA A 189 -0.73 22.48 4.96
N ASN A 190 -1.05 23.69 5.41
CA ASN A 190 -2.08 23.91 6.43
C ASN A 190 -3.47 23.52 5.90
N LEU A 191 -3.80 23.91 4.67
CA LEU A 191 -5.07 23.57 4.03
C LEU A 191 -5.25 22.05 3.92
N PHE A 192 -4.22 21.33 3.46
CA PHE A 192 -4.28 19.87 3.38
C PHE A 192 -4.43 19.22 4.76
N SER A 193 -3.74 19.74 5.78
CA SER A 193 -3.85 19.23 7.15
C SER A 193 -5.26 19.40 7.70
N GLU A 194 -5.86 20.59 7.53
CA GLU A 194 -7.23 20.86 7.98
C GLU A 194 -8.27 20.00 7.25
N ASN A 195 -8.09 19.80 5.95
CA ASN A 195 -8.98 18.99 5.12
C ASN A 195 -8.87 17.51 5.46
N ALA A 196 -7.65 16.99 5.58
CA ALA A 196 -7.38 15.62 6.02
C ALA A 196 -7.97 15.37 7.40
N GLU A 197 -7.76 16.26 8.38
CA GLU A 197 -8.33 16.12 9.73
C GLU A 197 -9.87 16.04 9.71
N LYS A 198 -10.53 16.87 8.89
CA LYS A 198 -12.00 16.83 8.72
C LYS A 198 -12.47 15.48 8.18
N TYR A 199 -11.77 14.92 7.19
CA TYR A 199 -12.16 13.63 6.61
C TYR A 199 -11.80 12.46 7.52
N ILE A 200 -10.62 12.46 8.13
CA ILE A 200 -10.19 11.48 9.14
C ILE A 200 -11.19 11.42 10.28
N LYS A 201 -11.72 12.55 10.78
CA LYS A 201 -12.79 12.54 11.79
C LYS A 201 -14.03 11.76 11.36
N LYS A 202 -14.38 11.77 10.07
CA LYS A 202 -15.50 10.96 9.56
C LYS A 202 -15.13 9.49 9.48
N LEU A 203 -13.93 9.18 8.99
CA LEU A 203 -13.40 7.82 8.93
C LEU A 203 -13.25 7.19 10.33
N SER A 204 -12.80 7.95 11.33
CA SER A 204 -12.70 7.47 12.72
C SER A 204 -14.06 7.15 13.33
N LYS A 205 -15.11 7.91 12.98
CA LYS A 205 -16.48 7.56 13.40
C LYS A 205 -16.95 6.26 12.74
N LEU A 206 -16.61 6.06 11.47
CA LEU A 206 -16.92 4.83 10.76
C LEU A 206 -16.16 3.63 11.37
N ASP A 207 -14.87 3.79 11.64
CA ASP A 207 -14.03 2.79 12.33
C ASP A 207 -14.58 2.42 13.71
N GLN A 208 -14.97 3.42 14.51
CA GLN A 208 -15.61 3.20 15.80
C GLN A 208 -16.91 2.41 15.65
N LYS A 209 -17.75 2.76 14.67
CA LYS A 209 -19.01 2.05 14.41
C LYS A 209 -18.78 0.60 14.01
N TYR A 210 -17.80 0.33 13.15
CA TYR A 210 -17.40 -1.05 12.79
C TYR A 210 -16.92 -1.83 14.02
N SER A 211 -16.07 -1.23 14.86
CA SER A 211 -15.58 -1.85 16.08
C SER A 211 -16.70 -2.18 17.07
N GLU A 212 -17.63 -1.25 17.29
CA GLU A 212 -18.74 -1.42 18.25
C GLU A 212 -19.75 -2.49 17.81
N GLU A 213 -20.06 -2.54 16.51
CA GLU A 213 -21.08 -3.41 15.95
C GLU A 213 -20.56 -4.84 15.67
N LEU A 214 -19.24 -5.02 15.53
CA LEU A 214 -18.64 -6.32 15.19
C LEU A 214 -17.90 -7.00 16.36
N LYS A 215 -17.62 -6.30 17.47
CA LYS A 215 -16.88 -6.88 18.61
C LYS A 215 -17.50 -8.15 19.18
N ASP A 216 -18.82 -8.24 19.19
CA ASP A 216 -19.61 -9.35 19.76
C ASP A 216 -20.18 -10.27 18.67
N ALA A 217 -19.54 -10.29 17.48
CA ALA A 217 -19.93 -11.16 16.38
C ALA A 217 -20.03 -12.62 16.82
N LYS A 218 -21.23 -13.20 16.66
CA LYS A 218 -21.55 -14.59 17.00
C LYS A 218 -21.05 -15.56 15.93
N GLN A 219 -21.09 -15.13 14.68
CA GLN A 219 -20.41 -15.77 13.56
C GLN A 219 -19.30 -14.84 13.07
N LYS A 220 -18.06 -15.32 13.09
CA LYS A 220 -16.89 -14.52 12.67
C LYS A 220 -16.52 -14.74 11.21
N ASN A 221 -16.95 -15.85 10.61
CA ASN A 221 -16.64 -16.16 9.23
C ASN A 221 -17.75 -15.65 8.31
N PHE A 222 -17.38 -14.94 7.25
CA PHE A 222 -18.30 -14.53 6.19
C PHE A 222 -17.75 -14.96 4.83
N VAL A 223 -18.65 -15.32 3.92
CA VAL A 223 -18.29 -15.98 2.67
C VAL A 223 -18.43 -15.00 1.50
N THR A 224 -17.35 -14.75 0.77
CA THR A 224 -17.33 -13.79 -0.35
C THR A 224 -16.90 -14.45 -1.65
N GLN A 225 -17.41 -13.95 -2.78
CA GLN A 225 -16.92 -14.32 -4.10
C GLN A 225 -15.63 -13.55 -4.47
N HIS A 226 -15.54 -12.27 -4.15
CA HIS A 226 -14.33 -11.47 -4.36
C HIS A 226 -13.57 -11.35 -3.03
N ALA A 227 -12.32 -11.81 -3.01
CA ALA A 227 -11.44 -11.90 -1.84
C ALA A 227 -10.91 -10.55 -1.28
N ALA A 228 -11.64 -9.45 -1.38
CA ALA A 228 -11.15 -8.09 -1.10
C ALA A 228 -11.17 -7.65 0.39
N PHE A 229 -11.83 -8.38 1.29
CA PHE A 229 -12.18 -7.90 2.64
C PHE A 229 -11.26 -8.43 3.75
N ARG A 230 -10.07 -8.93 3.42
CA ARG A 230 -9.13 -9.52 4.40
C ARG A 230 -8.67 -8.51 5.46
N TYR A 231 -8.29 -7.29 5.06
CA TYR A 231 -7.89 -6.25 6.01
C TYR A 231 -9.03 -5.85 6.95
N LEU A 232 -10.24 -5.69 6.42
CA LEU A 232 -11.46 -5.46 7.21
C LEU A 232 -11.64 -6.59 8.23
N ALA A 233 -11.56 -7.84 7.77
CA ALA A 233 -11.75 -9.00 8.64
C ALA A 233 -10.76 -9.01 9.80
N LEU A 234 -9.47 -8.83 9.51
CA LEU A 234 -8.40 -8.81 10.52
C LEU A 234 -8.54 -7.66 11.51
N ASP A 235 -8.90 -6.45 11.05
CA ASP A 235 -9.03 -5.28 11.92
C ASP A 235 -10.24 -5.35 12.86
N TYR A 236 -11.32 -6.01 12.45
CA TYR A 236 -12.57 -6.12 13.24
C TYR A 236 -12.86 -7.52 13.79
N GLY A 237 -11.84 -8.40 13.81
CA GLY A 237 -11.93 -9.71 14.47
C GLY A 237 -12.81 -10.74 13.76
N LEU A 238 -13.08 -10.54 12.47
CA LEU A 238 -13.76 -11.48 11.59
C LEU A 238 -12.75 -12.31 10.79
N ASN A 239 -13.25 -13.24 10.00
CA ASN A 239 -12.49 -14.02 9.03
C ASN A 239 -13.23 -13.98 7.69
N GLN A 240 -12.51 -13.63 6.63
CA GLN A 240 -13.00 -13.81 5.27
C GLN A 240 -12.83 -15.26 4.86
N VAL A 241 -13.85 -15.83 4.22
CA VAL A 241 -13.75 -17.10 3.52
C VAL A 241 -14.10 -16.86 2.06
N SER A 242 -13.10 -16.97 1.19
CA SER A 242 -13.29 -16.76 -0.24
C SER A 242 -13.83 -18.03 -0.90
N ILE A 243 -14.64 -17.86 -1.94
CA ILE A 243 -15.08 -18.96 -2.81
C ILE A 243 -14.29 -18.89 -4.12
N ALA A 244 -13.48 -19.93 -4.37
CA ALA A 244 -12.74 -20.08 -5.60
C ALA A 244 -13.65 -20.30 -6.85
N GLY A 245 -13.16 -19.87 -8.02
CA GLY A 245 -13.75 -20.21 -9.32
C GLY A 245 -15.14 -19.60 -9.57
N LEU A 246 -15.49 -18.52 -8.87
CA LEU A 246 -16.70 -17.75 -9.13
C LEU A 246 -16.32 -16.45 -9.85
N ASN A 247 -16.67 -16.38 -11.14
CA ASN A 247 -16.56 -15.18 -11.94
C ASN A 247 -17.97 -14.53 -12.06
N PRO A 248 -18.14 -13.24 -11.72
CA PRO A 248 -19.45 -12.58 -11.70
C PRO A 248 -20.11 -12.47 -13.08
N ASP A 249 -19.31 -12.56 -14.16
CA ASP A 249 -19.74 -12.49 -15.56
C ASP A 249 -20.00 -13.86 -16.20
N LYS A 250 -19.60 -14.97 -15.54
CA LYS A 250 -19.74 -16.33 -16.09
C LYS A 250 -20.56 -17.23 -15.17
N GLU A 251 -21.55 -17.91 -15.74
CA GLU A 251 -22.27 -18.94 -15.01
C GLU A 251 -21.34 -20.14 -14.69
N PRO A 252 -21.40 -20.68 -13.46
CA PRO A 252 -20.60 -21.81 -13.04
C PRO A 252 -21.13 -23.08 -13.69
N SER A 253 -20.26 -24.06 -13.88
CA SER A 253 -20.68 -25.36 -14.37
C SER A 253 -21.68 -26.01 -13.41
N ALA A 254 -22.56 -26.89 -13.92
CA ALA A 254 -23.48 -27.66 -13.07
C ALA A 254 -22.74 -28.48 -12.00
N LYS A 255 -21.52 -28.93 -12.30
CA LYS A 255 -20.62 -29.58 -11.34
C LYS A 255 -20.27 -28.64 -10.19
N ARG A 256 -19.83 -27.41 -10.51
CA ARG A 256 -19.45 -26.40 -9.51
C ARG A 256 -20.62 -25.96 -8.65
N LEU A 257 -21.82 -25.77 -9.23
CA LEU A 257 -23.06 -25.56 -8.46
C LEU A 257 -23.35 -26.69 -7.47
N GLY A 258 -23.12 -27.95 -7.87
CA GLY A 258 -23.27 -29.11 -7.01
C GLY A 258 -22.25 -29.16 -5.86
N GLU A 259 -21.01 -28.75 -6.10
CA GLU A 259 -19.95 -28.61 -5.08
C GLU A 259 -20.30 -27.51 -4.08
N LEU A 260 -20.66 -26.32 -4.57
CA LEU A 260 -21.07 -25.17 -3.76
C LEU A 260 -22.27 -25.50 -2.87
N LYS A 261 -23.26 -26.20 -3.42
CA LYS A 261 -24.41 -26.65 -2.63
C LYS A 261 -24.00 -27.52 -1.46
N LYS A 262 -23.13 -28.51 -1.68
CA LYS A 262 -22.62 -29.38 -0.59
C LYS A 262 -21.85 -28.59 0.44
N TYR A 263 -21.04 -27.62 0.00
CA TYR A 263 -20.27 -26.74 0.87
C TYR A 263 -21.16 -25.86 1.76
N VAL A 264 -22.18 -25.22 1.18
CA VAL A 264 -23.20 -24.45 1.89
C VAL A 264 -23.93 -25.30 2.92
N GLU A 265 -24.38 -26.49 2.54
CA GLU A 265 -25.09 -27.41 3.43
C GLU A 265 -24.19 -27.90 4.60
N ALA A 266 -22.94 -28.26 4.31
CA ALA A 266 -21.99 -28.76 5.31
C ALA A 266 -21.63 -27.72 6.39
N ASN A 267 -21.42 -26.47 5.96
CA ASN A 267 -21.04 -25.36 6.83
C ASN A 267 -22.23 -24.54 7.34
N SER A 268 -23.46 -24.88 6.93
CA SER A 268 -24.68 -24.16 7.29
C SER A 268 -24.60 -22.66 6.95
N ILE A 269 -24.06 -22.36 5.76
CA ILE A 269 -23.85 -20.99 5.27
C ILE A 269 -25.22 -20.37 4.97
N GLN A 270 -25.50 -19.21 5.57
CA GLN A 270 -26.76 -18.50 5.36
C GLN A 270 -26.66 -17.44 4.25
N TYR A 271 -25.50 -16.82 4.09
CA TYR A 271 -25.24 -15.73 3.17
C TYR A 271 -23.95 -15.95 2.39
N ILE A 272 -23.97 -15.66 1.10
CA ILE A 272 -22.78 -15.47 0.26
C ILE A 272 -22.80 -14.04 -0.27
N TYR A 273 -21.68 -13.36 -0.14
CA TYR A 273 -21.50 -11.98 -0.54
C TYR A 273 -20.87 -11.85 -1.92
N PHE A 274 -21.39 -10.92 -2.73
CA PHE A 274 -20.89 -10.61 -4.06
C PHE A 274 -20.59 -9.13 -4.20
N GLU A 275 -19.63 -8.81 -5.06
CA GLU A 275 -19.53 -7.46 -5.60
C GLU A 275 -20.80 -7.14 -6.39
N LYS A 276 -21.28 -5.91 -6.30
CA LYS A 276 -22.58 -5.45 -6.81
C LYS A 276 -22.79 -5.65 -8.32
N ASN A 277 -21.76 -6.11 -9.04
CA ASN A 277 -21.74 -6.36 -10.48
C ASN A 277 -22.11 -7.79 -10.88
N ALA A 278 -22.24 -8.73 -9.93
CA ALA A 278 -22.63 -10.09 -10.26
C ALA A 278 -23.99 -10.11 -10.97
N ASN A 279 -24.01 -10.64 -12.19
CA ASN A 279 -25.20 -10.78 -13.01
C ASN A 279 -26.33 -11.38 -12.17
N ASP A 280 -27.45 -10.66 -12.07
CA ASP A 280 -28.61 -10.99 -11.25
C ASP A 280 -29.09 -12.45 -11.48
N LYS A 281 -28.79 -13.03 -12.66
CA LYS A 281 -29.07 -14.43 -13.00
C LYS A 281 -28.18 -15.45 -12.27
N PHE A 282 -26.88 -15.19 -12.12
CA PHE A 282 -25.96 -16.07 -11.39
C PHE A 282 -26.37 -16.17 -9.92
N ALA A 283 -26.50 -15.01 -9.26
CA ALA A 283 -26.83 -14.91 -7.84
C ALA A 283 -28.18 -15.60 -7.54
N LYS A 284 -29.18 -15.40 -8.41
CA LYS A 284 -30.48 -16.07 -8.31
C LYS A 284 -30.38 -17.58 -8.46
N THR A 285 -29.55 -18.08 -9.36
CA THR A 285 -29.38 -19.53 -9.59
C THR A 285 -28.71 -20.16 -8.38
N LEU A 286 -27.62 -19.58 -7.88
CA LEU A 286 -26.96 -20.05 -6.67
C LEU A 286 -27.89 -20.02 -5.46
N ALA A 287 -28.59 -18.91 -5.24
CA ALA A 287 -29.53 -18.77 -4.14
C ALA A 287 -30.62 -19.85 -4.16
N LYS A 288 -31.15 -20.15 -5.35
CA LYS A 288 -32.19 -21.18 -5.54
C LYS A 288 -31.66 -22.60 -5.34
N GLU A 289 -30.56 -22.94 -5.99
CA GLU A 289 -30.07 -24.32 -6.05
C GLU A 289 -29.34 -24.74 -4.77
N ALA A 290 -28.53 -23.83 -4.20
CA ALA A 290 -27.81 -24.03 -2.94
C ALA A 290 -28.62 -23.64 -1.70
N LYS A 291 -29.81 -23.04 -1.88
CA LYS A 291 -30.69 -22.56 -0.79
C LYS A 291 -29.98 -21.62 0.18
N VAL A 292 -29.24 -20.67 -0.38
CA VAL A 292 -28.45 -19.68 0.35
C VAL A 292 -28.95 -18.28 0.00
N ASN A 293 -28.86 -17.32 0.93
CA ASN A 293 -29.13 -15.93 0.60
C ASN A 293 -27.91 -15.32 -0.09
N VAL A 294 -28.16 -14.41 -1.02
CA VAL A 294 -27.10 -13.63 -1.66
C VAL A 294 -27.25 -12.17 -1.26
N GLU A 295 -26.15 -11.58 -0.83
CA GLU A 295 -26.08 -10.17 -0.42
C GLU A 295 -24.92 -9.48 -1.11
N VAL A 296 -24.95 -8.15 -1.11
CA VAL A 296 -23.87 -7.35 -1.68
C VAL A 296 -22.87 -6.99 -0.59
N LEU A 297 -21.59 -7.22 -0.88
CA LEU A 297 -20.48 -6.60 -0.17
C LEU A 297 -19.62 -5.91 -1.22
N ASN A 298 -19.66 -4.59 -1.23
CA ASN A 298 -19.10 -3.78 -2.31
C ASN A 298 -17.60 -3.52 -2.05
N PRO A 299 -16.68 -3.91 -2.94
CA PRO A 299 -15.25 -3.66 -2.77
C PRO A 299 -14.87 -2.18 -2.95
N LEU A 300 -15.83 -1.31 -3.33
CA LEU A 300 -15.66 0.15 -3.39
C LEU A 300 -14.68 0.60 -4.49
N GLU A 301 -14.26 -0.32 -5.34
CA GLU A 301 -13.38 -0.12 -6.50
C GLU A 301 -13.99 0.85 -7.51
N SER A 302 -15.31 0.76 -7.68
CA SER A 302 -16.07 1.57 -8.63
C SER A 302 -17.43 1.95 -8.05
N LEU A 303 -17.89 3.17 -8.38
CA LEU A 303 -19.28 3.58 -8.24
C LEU A 303 -19.82 4.04 -9.59
N THR A 304 -21.03 3.63 -9.90
CA THR A 304 -21.72 4.05 -11.13
C THR A 304 -22.01 5.55 -11.11
N LYS A 305 -22.18 6.15 -12.30
CA LYS A 305 -22.59 7.56 -12.43
C LYS A 305 -23.88 7.87 -11.66
N LYS A 306 -24.81 6.91 -11.61
CA LYS A 306 -26.07 7.04 -10.88
C LYS A 306 -25.81 7.14 -9.37
N GLU A 307 -25.05 6.21 -8.81
CA GLU A 307 -24.71 6.21 -7.39
C GLU A 307 -23.99 7.51 -6.99
N LEU A 308 -23.04 7.98 -7.80
CA LEU A 308 -22.37 9.25 -7.57
C LEU A 308 -23.34 10.43 -7.57
N SER A 309 -24.29 10.47 -8.52
CA SER A 309 -25.31 11.54 -8.61
C SER A 309 -26.31 11.52 -7.45
N GLU A 310 -26.56 10.35 -6.86
CA GLU A 310 -27.39 10.15 -5.66
C GLU A 310 -26.59 10.39 -4.35
N GLY A 311 -25.36 10.89 -4.47
CA GLY A 311 -24.49 11.22 -3.36
C GLY A 311 -23.84 10.01 -2.70
N GLY A 312 -23.72 8.89 -3.41
CA GLY A 312 -22.92 7.73 -3.02
C GLY A 312 -21.47 8.14 -2.77
N ASN A 313 -20.91 7.62 -1.69
CA ASN A 313 -19.54 7.86 -1.27
C ASN A 313 -19.00 6.70 -0.43
N TYR A 314 -17.69 6.72 -0.17
CA TYR A 314 -16.97 5.72 0.58
C TYR A 314 -17.67 5.40 1.91
N ILE A 315 -18.00 6.42 2.69
CA ILE A 315 -18.63 6.23 4.01
C ILE A 315 -19.98 5.53 3.86
N LYS A 316 -20.84 5.98 2.95
CA LYS A 316 -22.16 5.36 2.74
C LYS A 316 -22.05 3.90 2.30
N VAL A 317 -21.12 3.59 1.39
CA VAL A 317 -20.92 2.23 0.89
C VAL A 317 -20.39 1.33 2.01
N MET A 318 -19.42 1.82 2.79
CA MET A 318 -18.93 1.09 3.95
C MET A 318 -20.01 0.90 5.02
N GLU A 319 -20.91 1.86 5.23
CA GLU A 319 -22.06 1.65 6.13
C GLU A 319 -23.03 0.59 5.60
N GLN A 320 -23.26 0.53 4.29
CA GLN A 320 -24.05 -0.53 3.65
C GLN A 320 -23.38 -1.90 3.79
N ASN A 321 -22.06 -1.98 3.60
CA ASN A 321 -21.29 -3.20 3.83
C ASN A 321 -21.40 -3.68 5.28
N LEU A 322 -21.36 -2.77 6.26
CA LEU A 322 -21.55 -3.12 7.67
C LEU A 322 -22.94 -3.72 7.91
N ILE A 323 -23.99 -3.11 7.37
CA ILE A 323 -25.37 -3.63 7.46
C ILE A 323 -25.45 -5.03 6.83
N ALA A 324 -24.79 -5.26 5.70
CA ALA A 324 -24.77 -6.55 5.04
C ALA A 324 -24.02 -7.60 5.87
N LEU A 325 -22.85 -7.27 6.43
CA LEU A 325 -22.07 -8.16 7.29
C LEU A 325 -22.84 -8.58 8.55
N LYS A 326 -23.57 -7.65 9.17
CA LYS A 326 -24.39 -7.92 10.35
C LYS A 326 -25.41 -9.05 10.16
N LYS A 327 -25.91 -9.25 8.94
CA LYS A 327 -26.80 -10.37 8.61
C LYS A 327 -26.16 -11.74 8.89
N THR A 328 -24.84 -11.85 8.70
CA THR A 328 -24.07 -13.04 9.08
C THR A 328 -23.63 -12.95 10.54
N THR A 329 -22.99 -11.85 10.94
CA THR A 329 -22.26 -11.78 12.21
C THR A 329 -23.16 -11.76 13.46
N GLU A 330 -24.41 -11.32 13.37
CA GLU A 330 -25.37 -11.32 14.49
C GLU A 330 -26.06 -12.69 14.68
N THR A 331 -25.88 -13.62 13.75
CA THR A 331 -26.48 -14.95 13.79
C THR A 331 -25.49 -16.00 14.28
N GLU A 332 -25.95 -16.93 15.11
CA GLU A 332 -25.14 -18.09 15.48
C GLU A 332 -25.08 -19.08 14.31
N GLY A 333 -23.92 -19.70 14.12
CA GLY A 333 -23.72 -20.67 13.07
C GLY A 333 -22.53 -21.57 13.37
N LYS A 334 -22.36 -22.63 12.57
CA LYS A 334 -21.15 -23.44 12.61
C LYS A 334 -19.95 -22.62 12.15
N ASP A 335 -18.77 -22.96 12.64
CA ASP A 335 -17.53 -22.39 12.12
C ASP A 335 -17.38 -22.76 10.64
N ILE A 336 -17.39 -21.76 9.76
CA ILE A 336 -17.34 -21.97 8.30
C ILE A 336 -15.89 -22.28 7.94
N GLN A 337 -15.66 -23.50 7.48
CA GLN A 337 -14.35 -23.92 6.99
C GLN A 337 -14.14 -23.41 5.58
N ALA A 338 -12.91 -23.12 5.18
CA ALA A 338 -12.59 -22.85 3.77
C ALA A 338 -12.94 -24.05 2.86
N GLU A 339 -13.31 -23.79 1.60
CA GLU A 339 -13.71 -24.83 0.63
C GLU A 339 -12.60 -25.85 0.39
N GLU A 340 -11.39 -25.34 0.23
CA GLU A 340 -10.18 -26.11 0.34
C GLU A 340 -9.54 -25.77 1.68
N LYS A 341 -9.16 -26.79 2.46
CA LYS A 341 -8.25 -26.51 3.57
C LYS A 341 -7.01 -25.92 2.93
N SER A 342 -6.60 -24.73 3.35
CA SER A 342 -5.25 -24.25 3.05
C SER A 342 -4.33 -25.39 3.46
N LYS A 343 -3.74 -26.04 2.46
CA LYS A 343 -2.70 -27.03 2.75
C LYS A 343 -1.65 -26.19 3.42
N GLU A 344 -1.30 -26.51 4.66
CA GLU A 344 -0.11 -25.93 5.27
C GLU A 344 1.01 -26.07 4.23
N VAL A 345 1.42 -24.96 3.62
CA VAL A 345 2.26 -25.01 2.43
C VAL A 345 3.62 -25.50 2.92
N LYS A 346 3.86 -26.80 2.73
CA LYS A 346 5.09 -27.47 3.11
C LYS A 346 6.18 -27.08 2.14
N THR A 347 6.71 -25.88 2.31
CA THR A 347 7.84 -25.36 1.55
C THR A 347 9.14 -25.64 2.28
N VAL A 348 10.23 -25.61 1.52
CA VAL A 348 11.60 -25.61 2.05
C VAL A 348 11.78 -24.44 3.04
N ALA A 349 11.30 -23.25 2.69
CA ALA A 349 11.40 -22.05 3.52
C ALA A 349 10.70 -22.19 4.88
N ASN A 350 9.56 -22.89 4.91
CA ASN A 350 8.80 -23.20 6.13
C ASN A 350 9.41 -24.36 6.94
N GLY A 351 10.50 -24.97 6.45
CA GLY A 351 11.23 -26.02 7.14
C GLY A 351 10.77 -27.44 6.79
N TYR A 352 10.10 -27.61 5.66
CA TYR A 352 9.65 -28.91 5.15
C TYR A 352 10.47 -29.33 3.93
N PHE A 353 11.40 -30.25 4.13
CA PHE A 353 12.33 -30.74 3.11
C PHE A 353 12.75 -32.18 3.43
N SER A 354 13.46 -32.87 2.53
CA SER A 354 14.11 -34.15 2.82
C SER A 354 15.61 -33.98 3.11
N ASP A 355 16.22 -34.93 3.81
CA ASP A 355 17.67 -34.88 4.10
C ASP A 355 18.52 -34.96 2.83
N ALA A 356 18.00 -35.63 1.79
CA ALA A 356 18.69 -35.77 0.50
C ALA A 356 18.80 -34.44 -0.26
N ASP A 357 17.92 -33.48 0.03
CA ASP A 357 17.87 -32.17 -0.62
C ASP A 357 18.89 -31.20 -0.01
N VAL A 358 19.38 -31.48 1.20
CA VAL A 358 20.34 -30.62 1.90
C VAL A 358 21.72 -30.76 1.27
N LYS A 359 22.28 -29.65 0.78
CA LYS A 359 23.60 -29.59 0.15
C LYS A 359 24.53 -28.66 0.91
N ASN A 360 25.83 -28.94 0.82
CA ASN A 360 26.86 -28.01 1.31
C ASN A 360 26.74 -26.65 0.61
N ARG A 361 27.09 -25.60 1.34
CA ARG A 361 27.10 -24.21 0.86
C ARG A 361 28.45 -23.56 1.10
N SER A 362 28.73 -22.49 0.36
CA SER A 362 29.94 -21.68 0.49
C SER A 362 29.63 -20.32 1.10
N LEU A 363 30.66 -19.64 1.63
CA LEU A 363 30.49 -18.31 2.19
C LEU A 363 30.03 -17.28 1.14
N SER A 364 30.37 -17.51 -0.13
CA SER A 364 29.92 -16.69 -1.27
C SER A 364 28.39 -16.62 -1.43
N ASP A 365 27.64 -17.61 -0.95
CA ASP A 365 26.17 -17.56 -0.92
C ASP A 365 25.67 -16.38 -0.06
N TYR A 366 26.44 -16.02 0.97
CA TYR A 366 26.18 -14.94 1.91
C TYR A 366 26.92 -13.63 1.58
N SER A 367 27.72 -13.58 0.51
CA SER A 367 28.47 -12.37 0.14
C SER A 367 27.59 -11.13 -0.01
N GLY A 368 28.05 -9.98 0.48
CA GLY A 368 27.25 -8.75 0.45
C GLY A 368 27.55 -7.83 1.62
N ASN A 369 26.80 -6.73 1.65
CA ASN A 369 26.82 -5.78 2.75
C ASN A 369 25.47 -5.84 3.48
N TRP A 370 25.52 -6.12 4.77
CA TRP A 370 24.38 -6.53 5.58
C TRP A 370 24.21 -5.63 6.79
N GLN A 371 22.98 -5.21 7.09
CA GLN A 371 22.66 -4.40 8.27
C GLN A 371 21.81 -5.17 9.26
N SER A 372 22.08 -4.98 10.55
CA SER A 372 21.24 -5.51 11.62
C SER A 372 19.86 -4.87 11.58
N VAL A 373 18.82 -5.68 11.81
CA VAL A 373 17.44 -5.19 11.96
C VAL A 373 17.15 -4.67 13.38
N TYR A 374 18.04 -4.93 14.35
CA TYR A 374 17.80 -4.54 15.75
C TYR A 374 17.61 -3.03 15.95
N PRO A 375 18.45 -2.14 15.38
CA PRO A 375 18.20 -0.70 15.47
C PRO A 375 16.92 -0.25 14.75
N LEU A 376 16.43 -1.02 13.77
CA LEU A 376 15.17 -0.73 13.07
C LEU A 376 13.98 -1.08 13.97
N LEU A 377 14.04 -2.20 14.67
CA LEU A 377 13.07 -2.60 15.69
C LEU A 377 12.98 -1.55 16.80
N GLU A 378 14.12 -1.13 17.37
CA GLU A 378 14.16 -0.15 18.46
C GLU A 378 13.54 1.21 18.07
N LYS A 379 13.72 1.61 16.80
CA LYS A 379 13.15 2.84 16.24
C LYS A 379 11.69 2.71 15.79
N GLY A 380 11.08 1.54 15.96
CA GLY A 380 9.68 1.29 15.60
C GLY A 380 9.43 1.05 14.12
N ALA A 381 10.47 0.90 13.29
CA ALA A 381 10.30 0.69 11.85
C ALA A 381 9.63 -0.66 11.52
N LEU A 382 9.65 -1.62 12.46
CA LEU A 382 9.04 -2.95 12.32
C LEU A 382 7.70 -3.08 13.07
N ASP A 383 7.16 -2.01 13.67
CA ASP A 383 5.96 -2.12 14.52
C ASP A 383 4.72 -2.61 13.75
N GLN A 384 4.60 -2.26 12.46
CA GLN A 384 3.52 -2.75 11.60
C GLN A 384 3.59 -4.28 11.40
N VAL A 385 4.80 -4.86 11.36
CA VAL A 385 4.99 -6.31 11.25
C VAL A 385 4.35 -7.01 12.44
N PHE A 386 4.60 -6.50 13.66
CA PHE A 386 4.06 -7.10 14.88
C PHE A 386 2.56 -6.85 15.03
N GLU A 387 2.06 -5.68 14.60
CA GLU A 387 0.62 -5.41 14.52
C GLU A 387 -0.06 -6.45 13.61
N LEU A 388 0.46 -6.67 12.41
CA LEU A 388 -0.09 -7.64 11.46
C LEU A 388 0.02 -9.07 11.97
N LYS A 389 1.18 -9.49 12.49
CA LYS A 389 1.37 -10.84 13.06
C LYS A 389 0.37 -11.12 14.19
N SER A 390 0.09 -10.15 15.06
CA SER A 390 -0.92 -10.30 16.13
C SER A 390 -2.37 -10.44 15.64
N LYS A 391 -2.68 -9.89 14.46
CA LYS A 391 -4.01 -10.03 13.85
C LYS A 391 -4.17 -11.37 13.14
N ILE A 392 -3.11 -11.80 12.44
CA ILE A 392 -3.06 -13.09 11.73
C ILE A 392 -3.05 -14.25 12.74
N ASN A 393 -2.14 -14.20 13.71
CA ASN A 393 -2.04 -15.16 14.81
C ASN A 393 -2.35 -14.46 16.14
N LYS A 394 -3.51 -14.83 16.71
CA LYS A 394 -4.05 -14.24 17.93
C LYS A 394 -3.44 -14.82 19.22
N GLU A 395 -2.40 -15.66 19.13
CA GLU A 395 -1.68 -16.24 20.28
C GLU A 395 -0.86 -15.19 21.06
N MET A 396 -0.37 -14.15 20.39
CA MET A 396 0.50 -13.13 20.98
C MET A 396 0.01 -11.73 20.62
N SER A 397 0.08 -10.79 21.56
CA SER A 397 -0.14 -9.38 21.25
C SER A 397 1.02 -8.81 20.42
N ALA A 398 0.80 -7.66 19.77
CA ALA A 398 1.87 -6.97 19.05
C ALA A 398 3.06 -6.61 19.98
N ALA A 399 2.79 -6.31 21.26
CA ALA A 399 3.82 -6.06 22.25
C ALA A 399 4.60 -7.34 22.60
N ASP A 400 3.92 -8.47 22.78
CA ASP A 400 4.56 -9.76 23.04
C ASP A 400 5.43 -10.18 21.86
N TYR A 401 4.96 -9.97 20.61
CA TYR A 401 5.77 -10.19 19.42
C TYR A 401 7.00 -9.29 19.42
N LYS A 402 6.85 -8.00 19.70
CA LYS A 402 7.97 -7.07 19.78
C LYS A 402 8.99 -7.50 20.83
N ASP A 403 8.57 -7.94 22.01
CA ASP A 403 9.45 -8.43 23.07
C ASP A 403 10.18 -9.71 22.67
N TYR A 404 9.48 -10.65 22.03
CA TYR A 404 10.07 -11.86 21.47
C TYR A 404 11.16 -11.55 20.44
N TYR A 405 10.84 -10.72 19.44
CA TYR A 405 11.79 -10.31 18.40
C TYR A 405 12.90 -9.40 18.93
N THR A 406 12.67 -8.65 20.01
CA THR A 406 13.73 -7.87 20.68
C THR A 406 14.82 -8.79 21.22
N LYS A 407 14.45 -9.88 21.90
CA LYS A 407 15.42 -10.89 22.38
C LYS A 407 16.14 -11.58 21.22
N GLY A 408 15.39 -11.95 20.20
CA GLY A 408 15.91 -12.57 18.99
C GLY A 408 16.94 -11.72 18.27
N TYR A 409 16.61 -10.46 17.96
CA TYR A 409 17.44 -9.61 17.12
C TYR A 409 18.58 -8.91 17.84
N LYS A 410 18.56 -8.83 19.18
CA LYS A 410 19.53 -8.06 19.96
C LYS A 410 20.97 -8.42 19.59
N THR A 411 21.73 -7.40 19.22
CA THR A 411 23.15 -7.50 18.87
C THR A 411 23.81 -6.12 18.98
N ASP A 412 25.13 -6.10 19.20
CA ASP A 412 25.97 -4.91 19.09
C ASP A 412 26.79 -4.87 17.78
N VAL A 413 26.56 -5.82 16.87
CA VAL A 413 27.14 -5.85 15.53
C VAL A 413 26.17 -5.17 14.56
N ASP A 414 26.45 -3.92 14.22
CA ASP A 414 25.58 -3.09 13.38
C ASP A 414 25.54 -3.55 11.92
N GLN A 415 26.67 -4.03 11.42
CA GLN A 415 26.87 -4.35 10.01
C GLN A 415 27.84 -5.51 9.84
N ILE A 416 27.59 -6.34 8.83
CA ILE A 416 28.49 -7.42 8.43
C ILE A 416 28.80 -7.26 6.93
N LEU A 417 30.08 -7.26 6.57
CA LEU A 417 30.50 -7.39 5.18
C LEU A 417 31.02 -8.80 4.96
N ILE A 418 30.50 -9.48 3.94
CA ILE A 418 30.87 -10.85 3.61
C ILE A 418 31.41 -10.86 2.18
N ASP A 419 32.60 -11.42 1.99
CA ASP A 419 33.14 -11.78 0.68
C ASP A 419 33.27 -13.31 0.56
N ASP A 420 33.98 -13.80 -0.46
CA ASP A 420 34.09 -15.24 -0.70
C ASP A 420 34.76 -16.03 0.44
N LYS A 421 35.57 -15.38 1.28
CA LYS A 421 36.36 -16.05 2.33
C LYS A 421 36.37 -15.33 3.66
N THR A 422 36.02 -14.04 3.70
CA THR A 422 36.12 -13.21 4.89
C THR A 422 34.76 -12.69 5.33
N MET A 423 34.62 -12.56 6.64
CA MET A 423 33.55 -11.80 7.26
C MET A 423 34.16 -10.67 8.07
N SER A 424 33.63 -9.47 7.85
CA SER A 424 33.96 -8.27 8.60
C SER A 424 32.79 -7.86 9.48
N PHE A 425 32.97 -7.89 10.78
CA PHE A 425 31.98 -7.47 11.78
C PHE A 425 32.25 -6.02 12.16
N ILE A 426 31.23 -5.16 12.07
CA ILE A 426 31.33 -3.77 12.49
C ILE A 426 30.52 -3.63 13.77
N LYS A 427 31.22 -3.40 14.88
CA LYS A 427 30.67 -3.30 16.23
C LYS A 427 31.12 -1.99 16.84
N ASN A 428 30.18 -1.12 17.21
CA ASN A 428 30.48 0.20 17.76
C ASN A 428 31.47 1.02 16.90
N GLY A 429 31.36 0.91 15.58
CA GLY A 429 32.26 1.57 14.61
C GLY A 429 33.64 0.94 14.45
N VAL A 430 33.97 -0.11 15.21
CA VAL A 430 35.21 -0.88 15.06
C VAL A 430 34.97 -2.04 14.10
N LYS A 431 35.86 -2.18 13.12
CA LYS A 431 35.82 -3.28 12.14
C LYS A 431 36.80 -4.38 12.54
N GLU A 432 36.26 -5.58 12.77
CA GLU A 432 37.03 -6.82 12.97
C GLU A 432 36.84 -7.72 11.75
N SER A 433 37.89 -8.38 11.26
CA SER A 433 37.83 -9.12 9.99
C SER A 433 38.63 -10.41 10.08
N TYR A 434 38.00 -11.51 9.67
CA TYR A 434 38.59 -12.84 9.77
C TYR A 434 38.30 -13.68 8.53
N THR A 435 39.18 -14.64 8.24
CA THR A 435 38.99 -15.61 7.17
C THR A 435 38.33 -16.87 7.72
N TYR A 436 37.37 -17.43 6.98
CA TYR A 436 36.57 -18.55 7.42
C TYR A 436 36.70 -19.76 6.50
N GLN A 437 36.61 -20.94 7.12
CA GLN A 437 36.52 -22.23 6.46
C GLN A 437 35.15 -22.83 6.74
N TYR A 438 34.54 -23.40 5.71
CA TYR A 438 33.31 -24.17 5.87
C TYR A 438 33.59 -25.46 6.65
N LYS A 439 32.72 -25.78 7.62
CA LYS A 439 32.84 -26.95 8.50
C LYS A 439 31.65 -27.92 8.38
N GLY A 440 30.75 -27.71 7.43
CA GLY A 440 29.58 -28.55 7.20
C GLY A 440 28.27 -27.85 7.58
N PHE A 441 27.21 -28.64 7.73
CA PHE A 441 25.91 -28.14 8.15
C PHE A 441 25.32 -29.02 9.26
N LYS A 442 24.33 -28.49 9.98
CA LYS A 442 23.53 -29.22 10.96
C LYS A 442 22.05 -29.02 10.68
N ILE A 443 21.31 -30.12 10.55
CA ILE A 443 19.85 -30.12 10.50
C ILE A 443 19.32 -30.09 11.94
N LEU A 444 18.45 -29.12 12.23
CA LEU A 444 17.76 -28.93 13.50
C LEU A 444 16.29 -29.30 13.31
N ASN A 445 15.72 -30.00 14.30
CA ASN A 445 14.29 -30.33 14.32
C ASN A 445 13.62 -29.50 15.42
N TYR A 446 12.56 -28.77 15.08
CA TYR A 446 11.83 -27.92 16.01
C TYR A 446 10.58 -28.63 16.53
N SER A 447 10.07 -28.17 17.69
CA SER A 447 8.91 -28.77 18.36
C SER A 447 7.63 -28.74 17.54
N LYS A 448 7.49 -27.77 16.62
CA LYS A 448 6.37 -27.66 15.66
C LYS A 448 6.43 -28.70 14.54
N GLY A 449 7.47 -29.54 14.49
CA GLY A 449 7.67 -30.58 13.47
C GLY A 449 8.37 -30.10 12.20
N ASN A 450 8.55 -28.79 12.03
CA ASN A 450 9.38 -28.21 10.98
C ASN A 450 10.88 -28.25 11.35
N ARG A 451 11.74 -28.00 10.36
CA ARG A 451 13.19 -28.18 10.45
C ARG A 451 13.94 -26.96 9.91
N GLY A 452 15.20 -26.83 10.29
CA GLY A 452 16.09 -25.78 9.79
C GLY A 452 17.50 -26.31 9.56
N VAL A 453 18.26 -25.66 8.69
CA VAL A 453 19.66 -26.02 8.44
C VAL A 453 20.55 -24.86 8.88
N ARG A 454 21.52 -25.15 9.76
CA ARG A 454 22.60 -24.23 10.07
C ARG A 454 23.85 -24.59 9.29
N TYR A 455 24.45 -23.62 8.60
CA TYR A 455 25.71 -23.78 7.88
C TYR A 455 26.87 -23.24 8.70
N LEU A 456 27.85 -24.10 9.00
CA LEU A 456 28.89 -23.85 9.98
C LEU A 456 30.16 -23.34 9.31
N PHE A 457 30.70 -22.26 9.85
CA PHE A 457 31.95 -21.64 9.44
C PHE A 457 32.85 -21.43 10.66
N GLU A 458 34.16 -21.55 10.48
CA GLU A 458 35.14 -21.37 11.55
C GLU A 458 36.37 -20.58 11.06
N SER A 459 36.81 -19.65 11.90
CA SER A 459 38.06 -18.92 11.72
C SER A 459 39.20 -19.60 12.48
N SER A 460 40.35 -19.75 11.81
CA SER A 460 41.59 -20.21 12.44
C SER A 460 42.39 -19.09 13.11
N ASP A 461 41.92 -17.83 13.05
CA ASP A 461 42.60 -16.70 13.66
C ASP A 461 42.45 -16.77 15.20
N PRO A 462 43.55 -16.82 15.98
CA PRO A 462 43.48 -16.84 17.43
C PRO A 462 42.85 -15.57 18.04
N LYS A 463 42.75 -14.48 17.28
CA LYS A 463 42.12 -13.21 17.68
C LYS A 463 40.64 -13.13 17.31
N ALA A 464 40.04 -14.19 16.76
CA ALA A 464 38.64 -14.19 16.34
C ALA A 464 37.64 -14.06 17.50
N GLY A 465 38.05 -14.35 18.74
CA GLY A 465 37.24 -14.10 19.93
C GLY A 465 35.82 -14.71 19.82
N GLU A 466 34.80 -13.89 20.04
CA GLU A 466 33.39 -14.28 19.93
C GLU A 466 32.92 -14.60 18.51
N PHE A 467 33.73 -14.30 17.49
CA PHE A 467 33.44 -14.59 16.08
C PHE A 467 34.15 -15.85 15.58
N LYS A 468 34.83 -16.61 16.45
CA LYS A 468 35.60 -17.79 16.03
C LYS A 468 34.74 -18.84 15.31
N TYR A 469 33.56 -19.15 15.86
CA TYR A 469 32.59 -20.08 15.28
C TYR A 469 31.37 -19.30 14.85
N VAL A 470 30.94 -19.47 13.60
CA VAL A 470 29.80 -18.75 13.01
C VAL A 470 28.87 -19.73 12.32
N GLN A 471 27.56 -19.52 12.45
CA GLN A 471 26.52 -20.34 11.83
C GLN A 471 25.47 -19.46 11.16
N PHE A 472 25.07 -19.81 9.94
CA PHE A 472 24.00 -19.14 9.22
C PHE A 472 22.74 -20.01 9.14
N SER A 473 21.58 -19.40 9.34
CA SER A 473 20.25 -19.94 9.02
C SER A 473 19.51 -18.91 8.17
N ASP A 474 19.10 -19.27 6.96
CA ASP A 474 18.49 -18.35 5.99
C ASP A 474 17.33 -18.98 5.21
N HIS A 475 16.69 -19.99 5.80
CA HIS A 475 15.55 -20.73 5.21
C HIS A 475 15.89 -21.55 3.94
N ASN A 476 17.16 -21.58 3.53
CA ASN A 476 17.62 -22.32 2.35
C ASN A 476 18.38 -23.59 2.73
N ILE A 477 18.23 -24.64 1.91
CA ILE A 477 18.84 -25.96 2.16
C ILE A 477 19.91 -26.36 1.12
N SER A 478 20.13 -25.52 0.11
CA SER A 478 21.06 -25.77 -0.99
C SER A 478 21.69 -24.45 -1.48
N PRO A 479 22.78 -24.50 -2.28
CA PRO A 479 23.41 -23.30 -2.83
C PRO A 479 22.43 -22.35 -3.51
N VAL A 480 22.31 -21.15 -2.94
CA VAL A 480 21.50 -20.05 -3.45
C VAL A 480 21.98 -18.76 -2.80
N LYS A 481 21.84 -17.64 -3.52
CA LYS A 481 22.11 -16.33 -2.95
C LYS A 481 21.09 -16.03 -1.86
N THR A 482 21.57 -15.75 -0.66
CA THR A 482 20.70 -15.45 0.47
C THR A 482 20.02 -14.08 0.31
N SER A 483 18.74 -13.96 0.71
CA SER A 483 18.03 -12.68 0.76
C SER A 483 18.19 -11.97 2.09
N HIS A 484 18.24 -12.73 3.19
CA HIS A 484 18.53 -12.31 4.56
C HIS A 484 19.00 -13.53 5.35
N PHE A 485 19.57 -13.34 6.53
CA PHE A 485 19.95 -14.46 7.39
C PHE A 485 19.83 -14.13 8.87
N HIS A 486 19.66 -15.20 9.66
CA HIS A 486 19.94 -15.25 11.08
C HIS A 486 21.36 -15.78 11.26
N ILE A 487 22.17 -15.09 12.07
CA ILE A 487 23.55 -15.47 12.36
C ILE A 487 23.71 -15.80 13.83
N PHE A 488 24.47 -16.86 14.12
CA PHE A 488 24.83 -17.28 15.47
C PHE A 488 26.36 -17.33 15.53
N HIS A 489 26.97 -16.83 16.60
CA HIS A 489 28.41 -16.87 16.75
C HIS A 489 28.85 -17.06 18.21
N GLY A 490 30.07 -17.56 18.40
CA GLY A 490 30.67 -17.73 19.72
C GLY A 490 32.15 -18.08 19.65
N GLY A 491 32.82 -18.02 20.81
CA GLY A 491 34.27 -18.26 20.92
C GLY A 491 34.70 -19.65 21.37
N GLU A 492 33.75 -20.50 21.78
CA GLU A 492 34.07 -21.76 22.47
C GLU A 492 34.05 -23.00 21.56
N SER A 493 32.90 -23.31 20.94
CA SER A 493 32.73 -24.46 20.04
C SER A 493 31.50 -24.30 19.15
N GLN A 494 31.43 -25.05 18.05
CA GLN A 494 30.22 -25.12 17.20
C GLN A 494 29.02 -25.68 17.98
N GLU A 495 29.24 -26.63 18.88
CA GLU A 495 28.21 -27.26 19.70
C GLU A 495 27.54 -26.28 20.65
N LYS A 496 28.32 -25.37 21.26
CA LYS A 496 27.76 -24.30 22.10
C LYS A 496 26.93 -23.30 21.29
N VAL A 497 27.39 -22.94 20.10
CA VAL A 497 26.62 -22.05 19.21
C VAL A 497 25.35 -22.74 18.69
N LEU A 498 25.38 -24.05 18.45
CA LEU A 498 24.19 -24.84 18.08
C LEU A 498 23.12 -24.88 19.19
N ALA A 499 23.52 -24.79 20.46
CA ALA A 499 22.60 -24.80 21.58
C ALA A 499 21.86 -23.47 21.79
N GLU A 500 22.32 -22.37 21.18
CA GLU A 500 21.65 -21.07 21.22
C GLU A 500 20.37 -21.11 20.37
N LEU A 501 19.23 -20.76 20.96
CA LEU A 501 17.90 -20.79 20.33
C LEU A 501 17.09 -19.51 20.58
N GLU A 502 17.55 -18.63 21.47
CA GLU A 502 16.81 -17.45 21.92
C GLU A 502 17.31 -16.17 21.26
N ASN A 503 18.63 -16.05 21.02
CA ASN A 503 19.25 -14.92 20.34
C ASN A 503 19.73 -15.33 18.95
N TRP A 504 19.18 -14.67 17.94
CA TRP A 504 19.39 -14.92 16.51
C TRP A 504 19.46 -13.56 15.78
N PRO A 505 20.56 -12.80 15.98
CA PRO A 505 20.83 -11.57 15.25
C PRO A 505 20.52 -11.73 13.76
N THR A 506 19.74 -10.79 13.21
CA THR A 506 19.16 -10.92 11.87
C THR A 506 19.58 -9.77 10.98
N TYR A 507 19.96 -10.10 9.76
CA TYR A 507 20.54 -9.14 8.84
C TYR A 507 19.89 -9.20 7.46
N TYR A 508 19.62 -8.01 6.93
CA TYR A 508 19.13 -7.78 5.57
C TYR A 508 20.14 -6.95 4.77
N PRO A 509 20.06 -6.90 3.44
CA PRO A 509 20.97 -6.10 2.63
C PRO A 509 20.98 -4.64 3.07
N LYS A 510 22.16 -4.03 3.19
CA LYS A 510 22.37 -2.65 3.67
C LYS A 510 21.63 -1.59 2.83
N LYS A 511 21.35 -1.92 1.57
CA LYS A 511 20.64 -1.04 0.63
C LYS A 511 19.15 -0.89 0.95
N LEU A 512 18.55 -1.84 1.68
CA LEU A 512 17.12 -1.79 1.98
C LEU A 512 16.83 -0.78 3.10
N THR A 513 15.70 -0.11 2.98
CA THR A 513 15.11 0.74 4.01
C THR A 513 14.40 -0.13 5.05
N GLY A 514 14.09 0.46 6.22
CA GLY A 514 13.32 -0.24 7.25
C GLY A 514 11.92 -0.64 6.78
N PHE A 515 11.31 0.13 5.88
CA PHE A 515 10.01 -0.19 5.29
C PHE A 515 10.09 -1.39 4.34
N GLU A 516 11.06 -1.41 3.42
CA GLU A 516 11.26 -2.56 2.52
C GLU A 516 11.53 -3.85 3.30
N ILE A 517 12.32 -3.77 4.39
CA ILE A 517 12.55 -4.91 5.30
C ILE A 517 11.25 -5.34 5.99
N ALA A 518 10.44 -4.39 6.47
CA ALA A 518 9.16 -4.70 7.11
C ALA A 518 8.17 -5.37 6.13
N GLN A 519 8.15 -4.95 4.87
CA GLN A 519 7.33 -5.55 3.81
C GLN A 519 7.74 -7.00 3.54
N GLU A 520 9.04 -7.24 3.36
CA GLU A 520 9.61 -8.59 3.16
C GLU A 520 9.31 -9.52 4.35
N MET A 521 9.38 -9.01 5.59
CA MET A 521 9.11 -9.79 6.82
C MET A 521 7.66 -10.29 6.95
N ILE A 522 6.73 -9.73 6.18
CA ILE A 522 5.32 -10.16 6.13
C ILE A 522 5.03 -11.07 4.93
N ALA A 523 5.82 -10.95 3.85
CA ALA A 523 5.79 -11.91 2.74
C ALA A 523 6.23 -13.33 3.16
N HIS A 524 7.17 -13.39 4.10
CA HIS A 524 7.72 -14.61 4.70
C HIS A 524 6.95 -15.03 5.97
#